data_AF-A0A0R3MUS3-F1
#
_entry.id   AF-A0A0R3MUS3-F1
#
_cell.length_a   1.000
_cell.length_b   1.000
_cell.length_c   1.000
_cell.angle_alpha   90.00
_cell.angle_beta   90.00
_cell.angle_gamma   90.00
#
_symmetry.space_group_name_H-M   'P 1'
#
loop_
_entity.id
_entity.type
_entity.pdbx_description
1 polymer ?
#
loop_
_entity_poly.entity_id
_entity_poly.type
_entity_poly.pdbx_seq_one_letter_code
_entity_poly.pdbx_strand_id
1 'polypeptide(L)'
;MRLSEVEKANKDACITVFDPLAIERLHSFVQTSPIEVVTIGLDTIENSRAQHERVDNDAARRMSDQDFNKAREVITKCDVVLRGDATHVLDAVKAIGQILHCRGGVLVREQIEALMNAGALITHGESNSIRPASYDMRIGDQVWCQKSIETLSDTTPTFHLPPYSYAIVIAKEEARLPTFITGKFDLKVSMFLSGVILSNGPQIDPGYDGTLFCLLFNSNSQAVPLTRGEQFATIEFATTTRPATKYSQKYALAQRLEGVMQRNLSNPGGTIMAMIDSQMADIRSKLARLDGIFWGSIAVVNAVLISFAGAFCVFFLTIMWDRVKDAESRADKLKATVESVEGRGEKLTAASTEALAAIAEARAKALEEIEKARGTK
;
A
#
# COMPACT_ATOMS: atom_id res chain seq x y z
N MET A 1 -42.65 0.29 39.20
CA MET A 1 -43.27 1.36 38.39
C MET A 1 -44.62 1.69 38.98
N ARG A 2 -44.98 2.97 39.04
CA ARG A 2 -46.31 3.38 39.48
C ARG A 2 -47.26 3.35 38.28
N LEU A 3 -48.33 2.55 38.35
CA LEU A 3 -49.28 2.40 37.24
C LEU A 3 -49.90 3.74 36.81
N SER A 4 -50.14 4.64 37.76
CA SER A 4 -50.64 6.00 37.51
C SER A 4 -49.69 6.89 36.71
N GLU A 5 -48.38 6.61 36.72
CA GLU A 5 -47.39 7.31 35.89
C GLU A 5 -47.35 6.71 34.48
N VAL A 6 -47.47 5.39 34.37
CA VAL A 6 -47.54 4.66 33.09
C VAL A 6 -48.81 4.99 32.30
N GLU A 7 -49.95 5.16 32.95
CA GLU A 7 -51.21 5.55 32.28
C GLU A 7 -51.11 6.93 31.60
N LYS A 8 -50.28 7.83 32.12
CA LYS A 8 -50.01 9.15 31.51
C LYS A 8 -49.11 9.03 30.27
N ALA A 9 -48.30 7.97 30.19
CA ALA A 9 -47.39 7.70 29.08
C ALA A 9 -48.10 7.50 27.73
N ASN A 10 -49.39 7.15 27.74
CA ASN A 10 -50.20 7.02 26.52
C ASN A 10 -50.46 8.35 25.81
N LYS A 11 -50.21 9.49 26.47
CA LYS A 11 -50.44 10.84 25.91
C LYS A 11 -49.16 11.63 25.73
N ASP A 12 -48.25 11.56 26.71
CA ASP A 12 -46.98 12.31 26.73
C ASP A 12 -45.83 11.42 27.20
N ALA A 13 -44.59 11.81 26.93
CA ALA A 13 -43.42 11.14 27.50
C ALA A 13 -43.44 11.24 29.04
N CYS A 14 -43.17 10.12 29.73
CA CYS A 14 -43.12 10.07 31.20
C CYS A 14 -41.81 9.46 31.68
N ILE A 15 -41.35 9.88 32.86
CA ILE A 15 -40.20 9.29 33.55
C ILE A 15 -40.72 8.69 34.86
N THR A 16 -40.49 7.40 35.06
CA THR A 16 -40.79 6.67 36.31
C THR A 16 -39.51 6.07 36.88
N VAL A 17 -39.36 6.12 38.20
CA VAL A 17 -38.30 5.40 38.89
C VAL A 17 -38.72 3.93 39.05
N PHE A 18 -37.73 3.04 39.00
CA PHE A 18 -37.92 1.61 39.08
C PHE A 18 -36.84 0.94 39.94
N ASP A 19 -37.23 -0.10 40.66
CA ASP A 19 -36.29 -0.92 41.45
C ASP A 19 -35.64 -1.95 40.52
N PRO A 20 -34.29 -1.93 40.35
CA PRO A 20 -33.59 -2.87 39.47
C PRO A 20 -33.84 -4.34 39.82
N LEU A 21 -34.10 -4.68 41.09
CA LEU A 21 -34.38 -6.06 41.50
C LEU A 21 -35.73 -6.57 40.99
N ALA A 22 -36.61 -5.68 40.54
CA ALA A 22 -37.92 -6.02 40.01
C ALA A 22 -37.97 -6.11 38.48
N ILE A 23 -36.83 -6.11 37.77
CA ILE A 23 -36.70 -5.95 36.30
C ILE A 23 -37.66 -6.81 35.46
N GLU A 24 -37.95 -8.03 35.90
CA GLU A 24 -38.88 -8.93 35.20
C GLU A 24 -40.30 -8.37 35.06
N ARG A 25 -40.74 -7.53 36.02
CA ARG A 25 -42.02 -6.83 35.93
C ARG A 25 -42.01 -5.80 34.80
N LEU A 26 -40.88 -5.15 34.57
CA LEU A 26 -40.72 -4.21 33.46
C LEU A 26 -40.70 -4.98 32.13
N HIS A 27 -39.95 -6.07 32.03
CA HIS A 27 -39.93 -6.89 30.82
C HIS A 27 -41.32 -7.41 30.45
N SER A 28 -42.08 -7.92 31.43
CA SER A 28 -43.45 -8.39 31.22
C SER A 28 -44.38 -7.27 30.73
N PHE A 29 -44.21 -6.05 31.25
CA PHE A 29 -44.96 -4.88 30.81
C PHE A 29 -44.60 -4.50 29.37
N VAL A 30 -43.32 -4.42 29.03
CA VAL A 30 -42.85 -4.05 27.67
C VAL A 30 -43.36 -5.04 26.61
N GLN A 31 -43.47 -6.33 26.94
CA GLN A 31 -44.00 -7.34 26.01
C GLN A 31 -45.49 -7.18 25.68
N THR A 32 -46.27 -6.57 26.59
CA THR A 32 -47.73 -6.48 26.49
C THR A 32 -48.22 -5.07 26.19
N SER A 33 -47.35 -4.06 26.33
CA SER A 33 -47.67 -2.66 26.17
C SER A 33 -47.21 -2.13 24.79
N PRO A 34 -48.00 -1.28 24.12
CA PRO A 34 -47.55 -0.57 22.93
C PRO A 34 -46.63 0.61 23.24
N ILE A 35 -46.43 0.94 24.53
CA ILE A 35 -45.59 2.05 24.98
C ILE A 35 -44.13 1.67 24.77
N GLU A 36 -43.40 2.52 24.05
CA GLU A 36 -41.96 2.40 23.94
C GLU A 36 -41.29 2.75 25.27
N VAL A 37 -40.39 1.91 25.74
CA VAL A 37 -39.65 2.11 26.99
C VAL A 37 -38.16 2.17 26.72
N VAL A 38 -37.51 3.17 27.29
CA VAL A 38 -36.05 3.30 27.34
C VAL A 38 -35.62 3.26 28.80
N THR A 39 -34.69 2.39 29.12
CA THR A 39 -34.17 2.20 30.49
C THR A 39 -32.90 3.00 30.72
N ILE A 40 -32.86 3.74 31.84
CA ILE A 40 -31.69 4.51 32.27
C ILE A 40 -31.18 3.89 33.57
N GLY A 41 -30.02 3.24 33.50
CA GLY A 41 -29.31 2.70 34.66
C GLY A 41 -28.41 3.77 35.29
N LEU A 42 -28.44 3.89 36.62
CA LEU A 42 -27.59 4.82 37.37
C LEU A 42 -26.45 4.06 38.07
N ASP A 43 -25.28 3.97 37.43
CA ASP A 43 -24.07 3.34 38.00
C ASP A 43 -23.23 4.38 38.74
N THR A 44 -23.83 4.97 39.79
CA THR A 44 -23.28 6.11 40.57
C THR A 44 -22.81 5.71 41.97
N ILE A 45 -23.01 4.44 42.35
CA ILE A 45 -22.64 3.90 43.66
C ILE A 45 -21.66 2.75 43.44
N GLU A 46 -20.50 2.83 44.06
CA GLU A 46 -19.41 1.89 43.80
C GLU A 46 -19.61 0.53 44.49
N ASN A 47 -20.15 0.54 45.70
CA ASN A 47 -20.28 -0.63 46.57
C ASN A 47 -21.46 -0.50 47.56
N SER A 48 -21.80 -1.60 48.21
CA SER A 48 -22.88 -1.70 49.19
C SER A 48 -22.69 -0.77 50.40
N ARG A 49 -21.45 -0.52 50.84
CA ARG A 49 -21.17 0.41 51.95
C ARG A 49 -21.56 1.84 51.57
N ALA A 50 -21.15 2.30 50.39
CA ALA A 50 -21.56 3.60 49.86
C ALA A 50 -23.08 3.69 49.68
N GLN A 51 -23.74 2.56 49.34
CA GLN A 51 -25.20 2.48 49.29
C GLN A 51 -25.82 2.67 50.68
N HIS A 52 -25.28 2.02 51.73
CA HIS A 52 -25.77 2.14 53.10
C HIS A 52 -25.62 3.57 53.63
N GLU A 53 -24.49 4.22 53.34
CA GLU A 53 -24.24 5.62 53.70
C GLU A 53 -25.25 6.55 53.03
N ARG A 54 -25.53 6.36 51.73
CA ARG A 54 -26.44 7.21 50.96
C ARG A 54 -27.91 7.11 51.39
N VAL A 55 -28.31 5.99 52.00
CA VAL A 55 -29.66 5.82 52.56
C VAL A 55 -29.73 6.19 54.04
N ASP A 56 -28.74 6.94 54.56
CA ASP A 56 -28.64 7.33 55.97
C ASP A 56 -28.75 6.12 56.91
N ASN A 57 -28.22 4.97 56.49
CA ASN A 57 -28.26 3.73 57.25
C ASN A 57 -29.68 3.20 57.55
N ASP A 58 -30.69 3.64 56.80
CA ASP A 58 -32.07 3.16 56.91
C ASP A 58 -32.15 1.65 56.60
N ALA A 59 -32.47 0.86 57.62
CA ALA A 59 -32.50 -0.60 57.54
C ALA A 59 -33.48 -1.14 56.48
N ALA A 60 -34.55 -0.41 56.15
CA ALA A 60 -35.51 -0.81 55.13
C ALA A 60 -35.01 -0.58 53.69
N ARG A 61 -33.98 0.24 53.50
CA ARG A 61 -33.41 0.62 52.20
C ARG A 61 -32.00 0.10 51.97
N ARG A 62 -31.38 -0.55 52.96
CA ARG A 62 -30.07 -1.19 52.81
C ARG A 62 -30.17 -2.41 51.89
N MET A 63 -29.20 -2.55 51.00
CA MET A 63 -29.04 -3.73 50.17
C MET A 63 -27.98 -4.66 50.77
N SER A 64 -28.19 -5.97 50.67
CA SER A 64 -27.11 -6.94 50.89
C SER A 64 -26.07 -6.83 49.78
N ASP A 65 -24.83 -7.31 49.99
CA ASP A 65 -23.81 -7.34 48.93
C ASP A 65 -24.28 -8.13 47.71
N GLN A 66 -25.01 -9.22 47.94
CA GLN A 66 -25.56 -10.04 46.87
C GLN A 66 -26.62 -9.28 46.07
N ASP A 67 -27.53 -8.58 46.74
CA ASP A 67 -28.58 -7.81 46.07
C ASP A 67 -28.02 -6.58 45.37
N PHE A 68 -27.01 -5.93 45.96
CA PHE A 68 -26.29 -4.84 45.32
C PHE A 68 -25.64 -5.30 44.01
N ASN A 69 -24.96 -6.45 44.01
CA ASN A 69 -24.34 -7.00 42.80
C ASN A 69 -25.38 -7.38 41.74
N LYS A 70 -26.52 -7.98 42.12
CA LYS A 70 -27.63 -8.25 41.20
C LYS A 70 -28.21 -6.96 40.61
N ALA A 71 -28.45 -5.96 41.45
CA ALA A 71 -28.94 -4.65 41.01
C ALA A 71 -27.97 -3.99 40.02
N ARG A 72 -26.67 -4.07 40.29
CA ARG A 72 -25.63 -3.54 39.40
C ARG A 72 -25.58 -4.28 38.07
N GLU A 73 -25.77 -5.60 38.06
CA GLU A 73 -25.87 -6.37 36.82
C GLU A 73 -27.05 -5.91 35.95
N VAL A 74 -28.21 -5.63 36.56
CA VAL A 74 -29.36 -5.07 35.85
C VAL A 74 -29.05 -3.68 35.32
N ILE A 75 -28.48 -2.80 36.15
CA ILE A 75 -28.14 -1.42 35.80
C ILE A 75 -27.21 -1.37 34.58
N THR A 76 -26.19 -2.22 34.53
CA THR A 76 -25.21 -2.26 33.42
C THR A 76 -25.80 -2.79 32.11
N LYS A 77 -26.96 -3.45 32.16
CA LYS A 77 -27.69 -3.98 31.01
C LYS A 77 -28.77 -3.03 30.48
N CYS A 78 -29.02 -1.88 31.13
CA CYS A 78 -29.94 -0.87 30.63
C CYS A 78 -29.54 -0.30 29.26
N ASP A 79 -30.49 0.33 28.57
CA ASP A 79 -30.32 0.98 27.27
C ASP A 79 -29.29 2.11 27.32
N VAL A 80 -29.28 2.83 28.45
CA VAL A 80 -28.31 3.88 28.77
C VAL A 80 -27.80 3.64 30.19
N VAL A 81 -26.49 3.79 30.40
CA VAL A 81 -25.87 3.70 31.73
C VAL A 81 -25.19 5.03 32.03
N LEU A 82 -25.70 5.75 33.01
CA LEU A 82 -25.18 7.05 33.44
C LEU A 82 -24.26 6.88 34.66
N ARG A 83 -23.17 7.65 34.67
CA ARG A 83 -22.15 7.72 35.71
C ARG A 83 -21.86 9.19 36.04
N GLY A 84 -21.14 9.41 37.14
CA GLY A 84 -20.75 10.75 37.59
C GLY A 84 -21.65 11.29 38.71
N ASP A 85 -21.54 12.59 38.96
CA ASP A 85 -22.29 13.28 40.02
C ASP A 85 -23.76 13.56 39.63
N ALA A 86 -24.53 14.04 40.61
CA ALA A 86 -25.95 14.32 40.45
C ALA A 86 -26.25 15.37 39.36
N THR A 87 -25.36 16.33 39.15
CA THR A 87 -25.54 17.40 38.15
C THR A 87 -25.38 16.82 36.75
N HIS A 88 -24.28 16.10 36.50
CA HIS A 88 -24.04 15.45 35.21
C HIS A 88 -25.11 14.42 34.87
N VAL A 89 -25.55 13.64 35.85
CA VAL A 89 -26.65 12.67 35.66
C VAL A 89 -27.96 13.39 35.31
N LEU A 90 -28.30 14.48 36.00
CA LEU A 90 -29.52 15.23 35.72
C LEU A 90 -29.50 15.83 34.32
N ASP A 91 -28.38 16.42 33.91
CA ASP A 91 -28.24 17.02 32.58
C ASP A 91 -28.30 15.97 31.47
N ALA A 92 -27.70 14.79 31.68
CA ALA A 92 -27.84 13.66 30.77
C ALA A 92 -29.29 13.15 30.67
N VAL A 93 -30.02 13.05 31.79
CA VAL A 93 -31.44 12.64 31.77
C VAL A 93 -32.29 13.65 30.98
N LYS A 94 -32.07 14.95 31.16
CA LYS A 94 -32.74 16.00 30.37
C LYS A 94 -32.40 15.88 28.89
N ALA A 95 -31.12 15.68 28.56
CA ALA A 95 -30.66 15.50 27.19
C ALA A 95 -31.33 14.27 26.53
N ILE A 96 -31.41 13.13 27.23
CA ILE A 96 -32.10 11.93 26.74
C ILE A 96 -33.58 12.25 26.47
N GLY A 97 -34.28 12.92 27.39
CA GLY A 97 -35.67 13.33 27.18
C GLY A 97 -35.86 14.17 25.91
N GLN A 98 -34.97 15.14 25.67
CA GLN A 98 -34.99 15.96 24.45
C GLN A 98 -34.67 15.16 23.20
N ILE A 99 -33.66 14.28 23.24
CA ILE A 99 -33.27 13.42 22.11
C ILE A 99 -34.42 12.50 21.71
N LEU A 100 -35.10 11.90 22.70
CA LEU A 100 -36.24 11.01 22.48
C LEU A 100 -37.46 11.77 21.95
N HIS A 101 -37.68 13.01 22.39
CA HIS A 101 -38.76 13.87 21.91
C HIS A 101 -38.52 14.37 20.47
N CYS A 102 -37.28 14.70 20.12
CA CYS A 102 -36.89 15.28 18.84
C CYS A 102 -36.24 14.24 17.89
N ARG A 103 -36.58 12.95 18.02
CA ARG A 103 -35.99 11.88 17.19
C ARG A 103 -36.10 12.17 15.69
N GLY A 104 -35.12 11.65 14.95
CA GLY A 104 -35.00 11.77 13.50
C GLY A 104 -33.90 12.73 13.04
N GLY A 105 -32.92 13.04 13.89
CA GLY A 105 -31.85 13.99 13.59
C GLY A 105 -30.52 13.65 14.23
N VAL A 106 -29.58 14.61 14.09
CA VAL A 106 -28.22 14.57 14.61
C VAL A 106 -28.16 15.20 15.98
N LEU A 107 -27.36 14.64 16.89
CA LEU A 107 -27.14 15.22 18.21
C LEU A 107 -26.32 16.50 18.11
N VAL A 108 -26.74 17.52 18.84
CA VAL A 108 -26.02 18.79 18.96
C VAL A 108 -25.02 18.77 20.11
N ARG A 109 -24.11 19.76 20.12
CA ARG A 109 -23.05 19.93 21.13
C ARG A 109 -23.53 19.68 22.56
N GLU A 110 -24.63 20.33 22.96
CA GLU A 110 -25.14 20.28 24.34
C GLU A 110 -25.55 18.86 24.74
N GLN A 111 -26.13 18.11 23.79
CA GLN A 111 -26.53 16.71 23.98
C GLN A 111 -25.31 15.79 24.03
N ILE A 112 -24.34 16.00 23.14
CA ILE A 112 -23.07 15.25 23.11
C ILE A 112 -22.33 15.46 24.44
N GLU A 113 -22.21 16.71 24.88
CA GLU A 113 -21.51 17.08 26.11
C GLU A 113 -22.19 16.48 27.36
N ALA A 114 -23.52 16.59 27.47
CA ALA A 114 -24.26 16.02 28.59
C ALA A 114 -24.09 14.49 28.69
N LEU A 115 -24.23 13.78 27.57
CA LEU A 115 -24.07 12.32 27.56
C LEU A 115 -22.62 11.88 27.76
N MET A 116 -21.64 12.62 27.22
CA MET A 116 -20.21 12.36 27.41
C MET A 116 -19.80 12.54 28.87
N ASN A 117 -20.22 13.62 29.52
CA ASN A 117 -19.93 13.89 30.93
C ASN A 117 -20.55 12.84 31.86
N ALA A 118 -21.69 12.27 31.47
CA ALA A 118 -22.31 11.14 32.18
C ALA A 118 -21.77 9.75 31.76
N GLY A 119 -20.75 9.68 30.90
CA GLY A 119 -20.10 8.44 30.49
C GLY A 119 -20.95 7.51 29.62
N ALA A 120 -21.91 8.07 28.87
CA ALA A 120 -22.99 7.39 28.18
C ALA A 120 -23.06 7.66 26.66
N LEU A 121 -21.97 8.15 26.07
CA LEU A 121 -21.84 8.32 24.61
C LEU A 121 -20.40 8.06 24.14
N ILE A 122 -19.45 8.83 24.66
CA ILE A 122 -18.01 8.66 24.46
C ILE A 122 -17.32 8.67 25.83
N THR A 123 -16.36 7.78 26.04
CA THR A 123 -15.44 7.81 27.20
C THR A 123 -14.07 8.33 26.79
N HIS A 124 -13.31 8.83 27.76
CA HIS A 124 -11.98 9.46 27.55
C HIS A 124 -12.00 10.68 26.62
N GLY A 125 -13.18 11.25 26.37
CA GLY A 125 -13.34 12.43 25.53
C GLY A 125 -12.89 13.72 26.20
N GLU A 126 -12.61 14.74 25.39
CA GLU A 126 -12.28 16.10 25.86
C GLU A 126 -13.29 17.11 25.36
N SER A 127 -13.73 18.02 26.24
CA SER A 127 -14.72 19.05 25.89
C SER A 127 -14.28 19.97 24.74
N ASN A 128 -12.96 20.16 24.55
CA ASN A 128 -12.39 20.94 23.44
C ASN A 128 -12.58 20.27 22.06
N SER A 129 -12.91 18.98 22.03
CA SER A 129 -13.05 18.17 20.83
C SER A 129 -14.50 18.05 20.38
N ILE A 130 -15.43 18.56 21.19
CA ILE A 130 -16.84 18.69 20.81
C ILE A 130 -16.99 19.81 19.77
N ARG A 131 -17.84 19.55 18.78
CA ARG A 131 -18.21 20.45 17.69
C ARG A 131 -19.72 20.70 17.74
N PRO A 132 -20.26 21.62 16.92
CA PRO A 132 -21.69 21.97 16.99
C PRO A 132 -22.66 20.78 16.89
N ALA A 133 -22.30 19.73 16.12
CA ALA A 133 -23.12 18.53 15.94
C ALA A 133 -22.28 17.26 15.75
N SER A 134 -21.06 17.24 16.30
CA SER A 134 -20.11 16.13 16.14
C SER A 134 -19.02 16.17 17.20
N TYR A 135 -18.16 15.16 17.20
CA TYR A 135 -16.99 15.07 18.07
C TYR A 135 -15.74 14.71 17.27
N ASP A 136 -14.63 15.39 17.49
CA ASP A 136 -13.35 15.08 16.85
C ASP A 136 -12.57 14.02 17.65
N MET A 137 -12.42 12.83 17.09
CA MET A 137 -11.69 11.72 17.68
C MET A 137 -10.18 11.87 17.51
N ARG A 138 -9.44 11.33 18.48
CA ARG A 138 -7.99 11.43 18.54
C ARG A 138 -7.31 10.09 18.35
N ILE A 139 -6.12 10.11 17.78
CA ILE A 139 -5.28 8.91 17.61
C ILE A 139 -4.93 8.36 19.00
N GLY A 140 -5.23 7.08 19.22
CA GLY A 140 -4.92 6.36 20.45
C GLY A 140 -3.49 5.81 20.47
N ASP A 141 -3.27 4.83 21.35
CA ASP A 141 -1.93 4.40 21.71
C ASP A 141 -1.41 3.23 20.87
N GLN A 142 -2.23 2.63 20.00
CA GLN A 142 -1.82 1.48 19.19
C GLN A 142 -2.08 1.69 17.70
N VAL A 143 -1.11 1.27 16.90
CA VAL A 143 -1.21 1.22 15.45
C VAL A 143 -0.77 -0.17 15.00
N TRP A 144 -1.59 -0.83 14.19
CA TRP A 144 -1.18 -2.08 13.53
C TRP A 144 -0.81 -1.78 12.08
N CYS A 145 0.41 -2.13 11.69
CA CYS A 145 0.93 -2.01 10.33
C CYS A 145 1.96 -3.12 10.09
N GLN A 146 2.03 -3.69 8.87
CA GLN A 146 3.07 -4.66 8.49
C GLN A 146 3.23 -5.89 9.42
N LYS A 147 2.12 -6.38 9.99
CA LYS A 147 2.06 -7.51 10.96
C LYS A 147 2.62 -7.21 12.35
N SER A 148 3.00 -5.97 12.63
CA SER A 148 3.39 -5.52 13.97
C SER A 148 2.36 -4.57 14.56
N ILE A 149 2.19 -4.66 15.88
CA ILE A 149 1.51 -3.63 16.66
C ILE A 149 2.61 -2.71 17.19
N GLU A 150 2.54 -1.44 16.84
CA GLU A 150 3.35 -0.39 17.41
C GLU A 150 2.55 0.35 18.48
N THR A 151 3.21 0.63 19.61
CA THR A 151 2.60 1.38 20.72
C THR A 151 3.19 2.78 20.75
N LEU A 152 2.33 3.77 20.56
CA LEU A 152 2.68 5.19 20.65
C LEU A 152 2.75 5.60 22.12
N SER A 153 3.75 6.41 22.47
CA SER A 153 3.99 6.88 23.83
C SER A 153 4.39 8.36 23.83
N ASP A 154 4.55 8.98 24.99
CA ASP A 154 5.00 10.37 25.06
C ASP A 154 6.44 10.56 24.54
N THR A 155 7.29 9.53 24.60
CA THR A 155 8.66 9.57 24.06
C THR A 155 8.71 9.26 22.57
N THR A 156 7.77 8.47 22.07
CA THR A 156 7.63 8.09 20.65
C THR A 156 6.18 8.30 20.20
N PRO A 157 5.72 9.55 20.05
CA PRO A 157 4.30 9.85 19.85
C PRO A 157 3.86 9.70 18.40
N THR A 158 4.79 9.61 17.44
CA THR A 158 4.45 9.65 16.01
C THR A 158 4.81 8.35 15.32
N PHE A 159 3.84 7.76 14.64
CA PHE A 159 4.04 6.66 13.69
C PHE A 159 4.01 7.21 12.28
N HIS A 160 4.95 6.79 11.43
CA HIS A 160 4.99 7.21 10.03
C HIS A 160 4.34 6.13 9.16
N LEU A 161 3.09 6.38 8.73
CA LEU A 161 2.36 5.50 7.82
C LEU A 161 3.08 5.41 6.48
N PRO A 162 3.62 4.24 6.08
CA PRO A 162 4.45 4.15 4.90
C PRO A 162 3.71 4.53 3.60
N PRO A 163 4.43 4.94 2.55
CA PRO A 163 3.85 5.17 1.23
C PRO A 163 3.06 3.97 0.71
N TYR A 164 1.91 4.22 0.08
CA TYR A 164 1.06 3.19 -0.54
C TYR A 164 0.76 1.99 0.38
N SER A 165 0.57 2.28 1.67
CA SER A 165 0.40 1.30 2.74
C SER A 165 -0.89 1.58 3.49
N TYR A 166 -1.26 0.68 4.40
CA TYR A 166 -2.36 0.91 5.32
C TYR A 166 -1.98 0.55 6.75
N ALA A 167 -2.64 1.20 7.70
CA ALA A 167 -2.57 0.88 9.10
C ALA A 167 -3.96 0.85 9.72
N ILE A 168 -4.12 0.04 10.76
CA ILE A 168 -5.31 0.05 11.61
C ILE A 168 -4.94 0.84 12.87
N VAL A 169 -5.59 1.98 13.03
CA VAL A 169 -5.40 2.89 14.17
C VAL A 169 -6.58 2.74 15.11
N ILE A 170 -6.32 2.73 16.42
CA ILE A 170 -7.38 2.85 17.42
C ILE A 170 -7.63 4.31 17.78
N ALA A 171 -8.89 4.68 18.01
CA ALA A 171 -9.20 5.96 18.63
C ALA A 171 -8.77 5.94 20.11
N LYS A 172 -8.43 7.11 20.65
CA LYS A 172 -8.18 7.30 22.08
C LYS A 172 -9.48 7.20 22.89
N GLU A 173 -10.57 7.64 22.28
CA GLU A 173 -11.92 7.53 22.80
C GLU A 173 -12.50 6.11 22.62
N GLU A 174 -13.37 5.72 23.54
CA GLU A 174 -14.25 4.56 23.35
C GLU A 174 -15.70 5.02 23.18
N ALA A 175 -16.44 4.38 22.30
CA ALA A 175 -17.85 4.63 22.11
C ALA A 175 -18.65 3.78 23.10
N ARG A 176 -19.65 4.37 23.75
CA ARG A 176 -20.66 3.69 24.57
C ARG A 176 -22.03 4.23 24.17
N LEU A 177 -22.55 3.74 23.04
CA LEU A 177 -23.76 4.29 22.45
C LEU A 177 -25.01 3.72 23.12
N PRO A 178 -26.02 4.55 23.39
CA PRO A 178 -27.37 4.10 23.68
C PRO A 178 -27.97 3.20 22.58
N THR A 179 -28.94 2.37 22.93
CA THR A 179 -29.65 1.50 21.95
C THR A 179 -30.46 2.26 20.90
N PHE A 180 -30.67 3.56 21.10
CA PHE A 180 -31.37 4.44 20.17
C PHE A 180 -30.47 5.48 19.46
N ILE A 181 -29.14 5.34 19.58
CA ILE A 181 -28.16 6.22 18.92
C ILE A 181 -27.23 5.38 18.07
N THR A 182 -27.03 5.78 16.83
CA THR A 182 -25.96 5.26 15.95
C THR A 182 -24.89 6.33 15.78
N GLY A 183 -23.65 5.89 15.57
CA GLY A 183 -22.54 6.77 15.21
C GLY A 183 -22.18 6.61 13.75
N LYS A 184 -21.72 7.68 13.10
CA LYS A 184 -21.04 7.63 11.81
C LYS A 184 -19.79 8.47 11.89
N PHE A 185 -18.64 7.93 11.52
CA PHE A 185 -17.40 8.70 11.51
C PHE A 185 -16.73 8.73 10.15
N ASP A 186 -16.05 9.83 9.86
CA ASP A 186 -15.23 10.01 8.67
C ASP A 186 -13.95 10.78 9.01
N LEU A 187 -12.98 10.80 8.10
CA LEU A 187 -11.74 11.56 8.30
C LEU A 187 -12.02 13.06 8.39
N LYS A 188 -11.18 13.73 9.18
CA LYS A 188 -11.07 15.17 9.07
C LYS A 188 -10.59 15.52 7.67
N VAL A 189 -11.12 16.63 7.14
CA VAL A 189 -10.74 17.15 5.82
C VAL A 189 -9.23 17.36 5.71
N SER A 190 -8.56 17.80 6.79
CA SER A 190 -7.10 17.93 6.81
C SER A 190 -6.36 16.62 6.52
N MET A 191 -6.81 15.52 7.11
CA MET A 191 -6.24 14.19 6.94
C MET A 191 -6.56 13.61 5.55
N PHE A 192 -7.77 13.87 5.04
CA PHE A 192 -8.14 13.52 3.67
C PHE A 192 -7.27 14.26 2.65
N LEU A 193 -7.08 15.58 2.82
CA LEU A 193 -6.27 16.41 1.92
C LEU A 193 -4.78 16.05 1.98
N SER A 194 -4.31 15.45 3.08
CA SER A 194 -2.96 14.87 3.15
C SER A 194 -2.85 13.51 2.45
N GLY A 195 -3.86 13.08 1.67
CA GLY A 195 -3.83 11.84 0.89
C GLY A 195 -4.06 10.56 1.69
N VAL A 196 -4.67 10.67 2.88
CA VAL A 196 -5.10 9.52 3.68
C VAL A 196 -6.56 9.20 3.39
N ILE A 197 -6.88 7.92 3.26
CA ILE A 197 -8.21 7.41 2.95
C ILE A 197 -8.69 6.49 4.07
N LEU A 198 -9.91 6.68 4.55
CA LEU A 198 -10.58 5.75 5.47
C LEU A 198 -11.26 4.65 4.66
N SER A 199 -10.81 3.41 4.83
CA SER A 199 -11.23 2.29 3.98
C SER A 199 -12.30 1.38 4.61
N ASN A 200 -12.65 1.57 5.89
CA ASN A 200 -13.72 0.80 6.55
C ASN A 200 -15.09 1.50 6.45
N GLY A 201 -16.17 0.72 6.63
CA GLY A 201 -17.53 1.27 6.74
C GLY A 201 -17.66 2.19 7.97
N PRO A 202 -18.35 3.33 7.85
CA PRO A 202 -18.29 4.39 8.87
C PRO A 202 -19.32 4.22 10.00
N GLN A 203 -20.27 3.29 9.88
CA GLN A 203 -21.39 3.17 10.81
C GLN A 203 -21.01 2.37 12.07
N ILE A 204 -21.40 2.90 13.22
CA ILE A 204 -21.32 2.28 14.54
C ILE A 204 -22.75 1.94 14.96
N ASP A 205 -22.98 0.66 15.24
CA ASP A 205 -24.31 0.16 15.59
C ASP A 205 -24.79 0.67 16.96
N PRO A 206 -26.11 0.84 17.15
CA PRO A 206 -26.66 1.18 18.44
C PRO A 206 -26.33 0.17 19.54
N GLY A 207 -26.07 0.66 20.75
CA GLY A 207 -25.67 -0.19 21.87
C GLY A 207 -24.20 -0.64 21.83
N TYR A 208 -23.39 -0.19 20.85
CA TYR A 208 -21.96 -0.49 20.78
C TYR A 208 -21.22 0.10 22.00
N ASP A 209 -20.42 -0.74 22.66
CA ASP A 209 -19.54 -0.37 23.78
C ASP A 209 -18.13 -0.89 23.45
N GLY A 210 -17.17 -0.01 23.15
CA GLY A 210 -15.81 -0.41 22.79
C GLY A 210 -15.01 0.65 22.03
N THR A 211 -13.76 0.30 21.72
CA THR A 211 -12.82 1.17 20.99
C THR A 211 -13.13 1.20 19.50
N LEU A 212 -12.96 2.38 18.89
CA LEU A 212 -13.18 2.56 17.45
C LEU A 212 -11.90 2.26 16.67
N PHE A 213 -12.02 1.44 15.61
CA PHE A 213 -10.92 1.03 14.74
C PHE A 213 -11.04 1.72 13.39
N CYS A 214 -9.95 2.35 12.93
CA CYS A 214 -9.90 3.08 11.67
C CYS A 214 -8.84 2.47 10.75
N LEU A 215 -9.26 1.99 9.57
CA LEU A 215 -8.37 1.49 8.54
C LEU A 215 -7.94 2.67 7.65
N LEU A 216 -6.73 3.18 7.89
CA LEU A 216 -6.16 4.32 7.18
C LEU A 216 -5.25 3.82 6.06
N PHE A 217 -5.50 4.26 4.84
CA PHE A 217 -4.65 3.99 3.67
C PHE A 217 -3.93 5.27 3.24
N ASN A 218 -2.61 5.20 3.10
CA ASN A 218 -1.80 6.29 2.56
C ASN A 218 -1.69 6.15 1.05
N SER A 219 -2.33 7.05 0.32
CA SER A 219 -2.30 7.07 -1.15
C SER A 219 -1.11 7.82 -1.74
N ASN A 220 -0.24 8.41 -0.90
CA ASN A 220 0.92 9.17 -1.35
C ASN A 220 2.17 8.30 -1.51
N SER A 221 3.15 8.88 -2.20
CA SER A 221 4.53 8.38 -2.32
C SER A 221 5.42 8.71 -1.11
N GLN A 222 4.94 9.52 -0.17
CA GLN A 222 5.65 9.88 1.06
C GLN A 222 4.93 9.34 2.28
N ALA A 223 5.68 9.11 3.36
CA ALA A 223 5.11 8.65 4.62
C ALA A 223 4.28 9.76 5.27
N VAL A 224 3.12 9.42 5.83
CA VAL A 224 2.24 10.38 6.53
C VAL A 224 2.41 10.21 8.03
N PRO A 225 2.72 11.28 8.79
CA PRO A 225 2.81 11.19 10.24
C PRO A 225 1.41 11.01 10.86
N LEU A 226 1.32 10.07 11.80
CA LEU A 226 0.16 9.82 12.65
C LEU A 226 0.60 10.04 14.10
N THR A 227 0.23 11.17 14.68
CA THR A 227 0.68 11.56 16.03
C THR A 227 -0.38 11.24 17.08
N ARG A 228 0.03 10.55 18.14
CA ARG A 228 -0.79 10.23 19.32
C ARG A 228 -1.48 11.48 19.86
N GLY A 229 -2.78 11.37 20.11
CA GLY A 229 -3.60 12.46 20.63
C GLY A 229 -4.02 13.50 19.59
N GLU A 230 -3.50 13.43 18.36
CA GLU A 230 -3.93 14.31 17.27
C GLU A 230 -5.34 13.94 16.81
N GLN A 231 -6.16 14.96 16.52
CA GLN A 231 -7.49 14.76 15.97
C GLN A 231 -7.40 14.31 14.50
N PHE A 232 -7.99 13.17 14.16
CA PHE A 232 -7.85 12.57 12.82
C PHE A 232 -9.18 12.27 12.13
N ALA A 233 -10.24 12.06 12.90
CA ALA A 233 -11.57 11.71 12.40
C ALA A 233 -12.65 12.46 13.20
N THR A 234 -13.82 12.62 12.60
CA THR A 234 -14.98 13.28 13.20
C THR A 234 -16.13 12.29 13.22
N ILE A 235 -16.74 12.10 14.40
CA ILE A 235 -17.92 11.26 14.60
C ILE A 235 -19.18 12.13 14.76
N GLU A 236 -20.20 11.79 13.99
CA GLU A 236 -21.56 12.29 14.06
C GLU A 236 -22.46 11.26 14.75
N PHE A 237 -23.40 11.71 15.56
CA PHE A 237 -24.35 10.84 16.24
C PHE A 237 -25.77 11.14 15.76
N ALA A 238 -26.50 10.10 15.39
CA ALA A 238 -27.88 10.23 14.94
C ALA A 238 -28.80 9.29 15.73
N THR A 239 -30.03 9.73 15.95
CA THR A 239 -31.05 8.89 16.60
C THR A 239 -31.62 7.87 15.62
N THR A 240 -31.84 6.65 16.09
CA THR A 240 -32.69 5.70 15.37
C THR A 240 -34.17 6.07 15.54
N THR A 241 -35.02 5.57 14.63
CA THR A 241 -36.48 5.80 14.71
C THR A 241 -37.10 5.17 15.96
N ARG A 242 -36.55 4.02 16.39
CA ARG A 242 -36.88 3.29 17.61
C ARG A 242 -35.62 2.69 18.24
N PRO A 243 -35.60 2.40 19.56
CA PRO A 243 -34.52 1.65 20.16
C PRO A 243 -34.28 0.35 19.39
N ALA A 244 -33.02 0.13 18.99
CA ALA A 244 -32.60 -1.05 18.26
C ALA A 244 -32.09 -2.13 19.22
N THR A 245 -31.98 -3.36 18.72
CA THR A 245 -31.33 -4.43 19.47
C THR A 245 -29.88 -4.06 19.76
N LYS A 246 -29.48 -4.15 21.04
CA LYS A 246 -28.11 -3.85 21.48
C LYS A 246 -27.09 -4.69 20.71
N TYR A 247 -26.03 -4.03 20.23
CA TYR A 247 -24.91 -4.71 19.61
C TYR A 247 -24.25 -5.72 20.55
N SER A 248 -24.16 -6.98 20.12
CA SER A 248 -23.62 -8.10 20.93
C SER A 248 -22.62 -8.96 20.16
N GLN A 249 -22.02 -8.42 19.09
CA GLN A 249 -21.13 -9.18 18.21
C GLN A 249 -19.67 -9.16 18.70
N LYS A 250 -18.81 -9.88 17.99
CA LYS A 250 -17.40 -10.18 18.32
C LYS A 250 -16.53 -9.00 18.81
N TYR A 251 -16.83 -7.77 18.35
CA TYR A 251 -16.02 -6.58 18.66
C TYR A 251 -16.60 -5.74 19.80
N ALA A 252 -17.68 -6.21 20.45
CA ALA A 252 -18.19 -5.60 21.67
C ALA A 252 -17.11 -5.70 22.76
N LEU A 253 -16.88 -4.61 23.48
CA LEU A 253 -15.89 -4.47 24.56
C LEU A 253 -14.43 -4.65 24.13
N ALA A 254 -14.14 -4.62 22.83
CA ALA A 254 -12.77 -4.67 22.35
C ALA A 254 -12.06 -3.35 22.67
N GLN A 255 -10.99 -3.43 23.47
CA GLN A 255 -10.21 -2.26 23.89
C GLN A 255 -8.84 -2.14 23.22
N ARG A 256 -8.35 -3.24 22.64
CA ARG A 256 -6.98 -3.33 22.12
C ARG A 256 -6.90 -4.12 20.81
N LEU A 257 -5.87 -3.85 20.02
CA LEU A 257 -5.66 -4.50 18.72
C LEU A 257 -5.37 -5.99 18.85
N GLU A 258 -4.73 -6.45 19.94
CA GLU A 258 -4.40 -7.86 20.14
C GLU A 258 -5.63 -8.78 20.17
N GLY A 259 -6.79 -8.27 20.63
CA GLY A 259 -8.04 -9.02 20.69
C GLY A 259 -8.84 -9.03 19.38
N VAL A 260 -8.54 -8.11 18.46
CA VAL A 260 -9.29 -7.91 17.21
C VAL A 260 -8.54 -8.45 16.00
N MET A 261 -7.22 -8.31 15.98
CA MET A 261 -6.39 -8.72 14.86
C MET A 261 -6.32 -10.25 14.74
N GLN A 262 -6.72 -10.77 13.59
CA GLN A 262 -6.57 -12.19 13.30
C GLN A 262 -5.08 -12.50 13.08
N ARG A 263 -4.53 -13.40 13.90
CA ARG A 263 -3.14 -13.89 13.78
C ARG A 263 -2.82 -14.55 12.43
N ASN A 264 -3.83 -14.85 11.61
CA ASN A 264 -3.71 -15.62 10.36
C ASN A 264 -3.82 -14.78 9.07
N LEU A 265 -3.69 -13.44 9.13
CA LEU A 265 -3.55 -12.65 7.91
C LEU A 265 -2.22 -13.04 7.22
N SER A 266 -2.33 -13.87 6.19
CA SER A 266 -1.20 -14.48 5.45
C SER A 266 -0.30 -13.43 4.79
N ASN A 267 -0.90 -12.36 4.28
CA ASN A 267 -0.17 -11.24 3.69
C ASN A 267 0.10 -10.15 4.73
N PRO A 268 1.32 -9.58 4.78
CA PRO A 268 1.56 -8.42 5.62
C PRO A 268 0.71 -7.27 5.09
N GLY A 269 -0.25 -6.83 5.88
CA GLY A 269 -0.96 -5.60 5.58
C GLY A 269 0.04 -4.46 5.47
N GLY A 270 -0.08 -3.61 4.45
CA GLY A 270 0.79 -2.45 4.31
C GLY A 270 2.18 -2.69 3.70
N THR A 271 2.41 -3.79 2.98
CA THR A 271 3.66 -4.05 2.23
C THR A 271 3.50 -3.99 0.71
N ILE A 272 2.51 -3.26 0.19
CA ILE A 272 2.24 -3.22 -1.27
C ILE A 272 3.51 -2.83 -2.05
N MET A 273 4.19 -1.76 -1.66
CA MET A 273 5.45 -1.36 -2.31
C MET A 273 6.59 -2.34 -2.09
N ALA A 274 6.80 -2.86 -0.88
CA ALA A 274 7.85 -3.84 -0.64
C ALA A 274 7.65 -5.12 -1.48
N MET A 275 6.39 -5.51 -1.73
CA MET A 275 6.06 -6.61 -2.64
C MET A 275 6.35 -6.24 -4.10
N ILE A 276 6.03 -5.03 -4.55
CA ILE A 276 6.35 -4.57 -5.91
C ILE A 276 7.87 -4.48 -6.12
N ASP A 277 8.59 -3.90 -5.17
CA ASP A 277 10.05 -3.74 -5.24
C ASP A 277 10.76 -5.10 -5.28
N SER A 278 10.33 -6.05 -4.44
CA SER A 278 10.88 -7.41 -4.47
C SER A 278 10.57 -8.14 -5.78
N GLN A 279 9.38 -7.97 -6.35
CA GLN A 279 9.04 -8.50 -7.67
C GLN A 279 9.83 -7.82 -8.80
N MET A 280 10.02 -6.50 -8.75
CA MET A 280 10.84 -5.78 -9.72
C MET A 280 12.31 -6.18 -9.63
N ALA A 281 12.85 -6.39 -8.43
CA ALA A 281 14.21 -6.87 -8.24
C ALA A 281 14.39 -8.28 -8.84
N ASP A 282 13.42 -9.18 -8.62
CA ASP A 282 13.43 -10.51 -9.24
C ASP A 282 13.37 -10.42 -10.77
N ILE A 283 12.50 -9.58 -11.34
CA ILE A 283 12.41 -9.34 -12.80
C ILE A 283 13.73 -8.79 -13.34
N ARG A 284 14.32 -7.77 -12.69
CA ARG A 284 15.61 -7.20 -13.10
C ARG A 284 16.72 -8.25 -13.07
N SER A 285 16.74 -9.12 -12.07
CA SER A 285 17.73 -10.21 -11.98
C SER A 285 17.59 -11.22 -13.12
N LYS A 286 16.35 -11.53 -13.52
CA LYS A 286 16.05 -12.39 -14.67
C LYS A 286 16.46 -11.74 -16.00
N LEU A 287 16.19 -10.43 -16.16
CA LEU A 287 16.64 -9.66 -17.32
C LEU A 287 18.17 -9.61 -17.41
N ALA A 288 18.87 -9.35 -16.31
CA ALA A 288 20.33 -9.34 -16.29
C ALA A 288 20.94 -10.71 -16.68
N ARG A 289 20.29 -11.82 -16.27
CA ARG A 289 20.67 -13.16 -16.74
C ARG A 289 20.46 -13.34 -18.25
N LEU A 290 19.34 -12.84 -18.79
CA LEU A 290 19.07 -12.87 -20.22
C LEU A 290 20.08 -12.03 -21.01
N ASP A 291 20.42 -10.83 -20.54
CA ASP A 291 21.45 -9.98 -21.16
C ASP A 291 22.81 -10.68 -21.20
N GLY A 292 23.19 -11.37 -20.12
CA GLY A 292 24.41 -12.18 -20.08
C GLY A 292 24.40 -13.32 -21.10
N ILE A 293 23.28 -14.04 -21.24
CA ILE A 293 23.11 -15.10 -22.24
C ILE A 293 23.17 -14.52 -23.66
N PHE A 294 22.51 -13.38 -23.90
CA PHE A 294 22.48 -12.71 -25.19
C PHE A 294 23.88 -12.28 -25.63
N TRP A 295 24.61 -11.54 -24.79
CA TRP A 295 25.99 -11.15 -25.09
C TRP A 295 26.94 -12.34 -25.21
N GLY A 296 26.76 -13.38 -24.39
CA GLY A 296 27.51 -14.63 -24.51
C GLY A 296 27.30 -15.31 -25.86
N SER A 297 26.05 -15.38 -26.33
CA SER A 297 25.73 -15.96 -27.65
C SER A 297 26.30 -15.14 -28.81
N ILE A 298 26.22 -13.81 -28.75
CA ILE A 298 26.86 -12.91 -29.73
C ILE A 298 28.37 -13.11 -29.76
N ALA A 299 29.02 -13.26 -28.60
CA ALA A 299 30.46 -13.49 -28.52
C ALA A 299 30.86 -14.81 -29.19
N VAL A 300 30.09 -15.89 -28.96
CA VAL A 300 30.31 -17.20 -29.59
C VAL A 300 30.15 -17.11 -31.11
N VAL A 301 29.06 -16.50 -31.59
CA VAL A 301 28.81 -16.34 -33.04
C VAL A 301 29.92 -15.54 -33.70
N ASN A 302 30.34 -14.42 -33.11
CA ASN A 302 31.44 -13.62 -33.65
C ASN A 302 32.78 -14.37 -33.64
N ALA A 303 33.09 -15.14 -32.59
CA ALA A 303 34.31 -15.94 -32.54
C ALA A 303 34.36 -16.98 -33.66
N VAL A 304 33.22 -17.62 -33.97
CA VAL A 304 33.10 -18.55 -35.11
C VAL A 304 33.28 -17.81 -36.44
N LEU A 305 32.64 -16.66 -36.61
CA LEU A 305 32.75 -15.84 -37.82
C LEU A 305 34.18 -15.36 -38.09
N ILE A 306 34.88 -14.88 -37.06
CA ILE A 306 36.29 -14.46 -37.14
C ILE A 306 37.19 -15.64 -37.50
N SER A 307 36.96 -16.81 -36.90
CA SER A 307 37.73 -18.03 -37.19
C SER A 307 37.57 -18.46 -38.66
N PHE A 308 36.34 -18.41 -39.19
CA PHE A 308 36.06 -18.69 -40.59
C PHE A 308 36.69 -17.68 -41.54
N ALA A 309 36.57 -16.38 -41.24
CA ALA A 309 37.18 -15.32 -42.04
C ALA A 309 38.71 -15.43 -42.08
N GLY A 310 39.35 -15.76 -40.95
CA GLY A 310 40.79 -16.01 -40.86
C GLY A 310 41.22 -17.19 -41.72
N ALA A 311 40.53 -18.33 -41.61
CA ALA A 311 40.81 -19.51 -42.43
C ALA A 311 40.64 -19.22 -43.94
N PHE A 312 39.61 -18.47 -44.30
CA PHE A 312 39.36 -18.05 -45.68
C PHE A 312 40.46 -17.12 -46.21
N CYS A 313 40.92 -16.16 -45.40
CA CYS A 313 42.02 -15.26 -45.77
C CYS A 313 43.32 -16.04 -46.00
N VAL A 314 43.65 -16.98 -45.11
CA VAL A 314 44.84 -17.84 -45.29
C VAL A 314 44.74 -18.62 -46.59
N PHE A 315 43.60 -19.27 -46.85
CA PHE A 315 43.36 -20.02 -48.08
C PHE A 315 43.53 -19.14 -49.35
N PHE A 316 42.99 -17.93 -49.34
CA PHE A 316 43.13 -16.99 -50.46
C PHE A 316 44.57 -16.53 -50.67
N LEU A 317 45.30 -16.26 -49.58
CA LEU A 317 46.72 -15.89 -49.64
C LEU A 317 47.55 -17.03 -50.24
N THR A 318 47.26 -18.30 -49.93
CA THR A 318 47.97 -19.43 -50.54
C THR A 318 47.74 -19.50 -52.04
N ILE A 319 46.50 -19.34 -52.51
CA ILE A 319 46.17 -19.32 -53.95
C ILE A 319 46.89 -18.17 -54.66
N MET A 320 46.90 -16.99 -54.05
CA MET A 320 47.60 -15.82 -54.61
C MET A 320 49.11 -16.06 -54.68
N TRP A 321 49.68 -16.70 -53.67
CA TRP A 321 51.11 -17.00 -53.64
C TRP A 321 51.51 -18.01 -54.73
N ASP A 322 50.71 -19.05 -54.95
CA ASP A 322 50.91 -19.99 -56.06
C ASP A 322 50.81 -19.29 -57.43
N ARG A 323 49.84 -18.37 -57.59
CA ARG A 323 49.71 -17.56 -58.82
C ARG A 323 50.92 -16.67 -59.07
N VAL A 324 51.51 -16.10 -58.02
CA VAL A 324 52.72 -15.26 -58.13
C VAL A 324 53.91 -16.10 -58.56
N LYS A 325 54.10 -17.29 -57.97
CA LYS A 325 55.16 -18.22 -58.40
C LYS A 325 55.02 -18.65 -59.85
N ASP A 326 53.80 -18.95 -60.28
CA ASP A 326 53.53 -19.29 -61.67
C ASP A 326 53.88 -18.12 -62.60
N ALA A 327 53.55 -16.88 -62.22
CA ALA A 327 53.90 -15.69 -62.98
C ALA A 327 55.40 -15.46 -63.06
N GLU A 328 56.14 -15.67 -61.97
CA GLU A 328 57.60 -15.57 -61.92
C GLU A 328 58.25 -16.60 -62.85
N SER A 329 57.78 -17.85 -62.83
CA SER A 329 58.28 -18.90 -63.74
C SER A 329 58.03 -18.58 -65.23
N ARG A 330 56.92 -17.88 -65.54
CA ARG A 330 56.60 -17.44 -66.91
C ARG A 330 57.50 -16.27 -67.31
N ALA A 331 57.78 -15.35 -66.39
CA ALA A 331 58.71 -14.25 -66.63
C ALA A 331 60.12 -14.77 -66.93
N ASP A 332 60.61 -15.76 -66.18
CA ASP A 332 61.91 -16.40 -66.41
C ASP A 332 61.98 -17.08 -67.78
N LYS A 333 60.94 -17.84 -68.17
CA LYS A 333 60.86 -18.46 -69.50
C LYS A 333 60.84 -17.43 -70.62
N LEU A 334 60.12 -16.33 -70.42
CA LEU A 334 60.06 -15.23 -71.40
C LEU A 334 61.44 -14.59 -71.55
N LYS A 335 62.13 -14.33 -70.43
CA LYS A 335 63.49 -13.76 -70.43
C LYS A 335 64.48 -14.67 -71.17
N ALA A 336 64.46 -15.98 -70.90
CA ALA A 336 65.28 -16.95 -71.62
C ALA A 336 64.97 -17.00 -73.13
N THR A 337 63.71 -16.79 -73.51
CA THR A 337 63.31 -16.74 -74.92
C THR A 337 63.81 -15.45 -75.60
N VAL A 338 63.78 -14.33 -74.90
CA VAL A 338 64.31 -13.03 -75.39
C VAL A 338 65.82 -13.13 -75.62
N GLU A 339 66.59 -13.65 -74.65
CA GLU A 339 68.04 -13.85 -74.78
C GLU A 339 68.41 -14.75 -75.98
N SER A 340 67.60 -15.79 -76.24
CA SER A 340 67.75 -16.66 -77.42
C SER A 340 67.50 -15.93 -78.75
N VAL A 341 66.50 -15.03 -78.78
CA VAL A 341 66.19 -14.22 -79.97
C VAL A 341 67.29 -13.19 -80.23
N GLU A 342 67.80 -12.53 -79.18
CA GLU A 342 68.93 -11.61 -79.30
C GLU A 342 70.17 -12.32 -79.86
N GLY A 343 70.53 -13.49 -79.33
CA GLY A 343 71.66 -14.27 -79.84
C GLY A 343 71.49 -14.75 -81.29
N ARG A 344 70.24 -14.97 -81.76
CA ARG A 344 69.96 -15.25 -83.18
C ARG A 344 70.05 -13.99 -84.04
N GLY A 345 69.64 -12.84 -83.51
CA GLY A 345 69.79 -11.53 -84.14
C GLY A 345 71.26 -11.19 -84.41
N GLU A 346 72.12 -11.37 -83.40
CA GLU A 346 73.57 -11.15 -83.51
C GLU A 346 74.22 -12.04 -84.59
N LYS A 347 73.84 -13.32 -84.65
CA LYS A 347 74.29 -14.24 -85.69
C LYS A 347 73.82 -13.83 -87.09
N LEU A 348 72.60 -13.32 -87.23
CA LEU A 348 72.06 -12.85 -88.50
C LEU A 348 72.80 -11.58 -88.99
N THR A 349 73.12 -10.66 -88.07
CA THR A 349 73.90 -9.47 -88.40
C THR A 349 75.32 -9.82 -88.85
N ALA A 350 75.97 -10.78 -88.19
CA ALA A 350 77.28 -11.27 -88.58
C ALA A 350 77.26 -11.91 -89.98
N ALA A 351 76.27 -12.77 -90.26
CA ALA A 351 76.10 -13.39 -91.58
C ALA A 351 75.80 -12.35 -92.67
N SER A 352 75.02 -11.31 -92.37
CA SER A 352 74.76 -10.21 -93.30
C SER A 352 76.01 -9.40 -93.62
N THR A 353 76.88 -9.14 -92.64
CA THR A 353 78.15 -8.44 -92.87
C THR A 353 79.12 -9.26 -93.72
N GLU A 354 79.14 -10.58 -93.52
CA GLU A 354 79.97 -11.51 -94.29
C GLU A 354 79.49 -11.61 -95.75
N ALA A 355 78.16 -11.68 -95.96
CA ALA A 355 77.57 -11.63 -97.30
C ALA A 355 77.84 -10.31 -98.03
N LEU A 356 77.79 -9.17 -97.33
CA LEU A 356 78.12 -7.86 -97.91
C LEU A 356 79.61 -7.77 -98.29
N ALA A 357 80.51 -8.35 -97.49
CA ALA A 357 81.92 -8.44 -97.82
C ALA A 357 82.17 -9.30 -99.09
N ALA A 358 81.49 -10.44 -99.21
CA ALA A 358 81.56 -11.30 -100.40
C ALA A 358 81.02 -10.61 -101.67
N ILE A 359 79.94 -9.81 -101.55
CA ILE A 359 79.41 -9.00 -102.66
C ILE A 359 80.40 -7.91 -103.07
N ALA A 360 81.07 -7.25 -102.11
CA ALA A 360 82.09 -6.26 -102.39
C ALA A 360 83.30 -6.87 -103.13
N GLU A 361 83.72 -8.08 -102.73
CA GLU A 361 84.81 -8.82 -103.37
C GLU A 361 84.45 -9.29 -104.79
N ALA A 362 83.22 -9.77 -105.00
CA ALA A 362 82.71 -10.10 -106.33
C ALA A 362 82.64 -8.87 -107.25
N ARG A 363 82.25 -7.70 -106.70
CA ARG A 363 82.21 -6.43 -107.44
C ARG A 363 83.62 -5.96 -107.82
N ALA A 364 84.61 -6.16 -106.95
CA ALA A 364 86.01 -5.84 -107.23
C ALA A 364 86.56 -6.72 -108.37
N LYS A 365 86.29 -8.03 -108.36
CA LYS A 365 86.67 -8.94 -109.46
C LYS A 365 85.99 -8.59 -110.79
N ALA A 366 84.71 -8.23 -110.77
CA ALA A 366 83.99 -7.82 -111.99
C ALA A 366 84.55 -6.50 -112.58
N LEU A 367 84.98 -5.55 -111.74
CA LEU A 367 85.62 -4.31 -112.19
C LEU A 367 87.02 -4.58 -112.80
N GLU A 368 87.76 -5.53 -112.25
CA GLU A 368 89.09 -5.94 -112.75
C GLU A 368 89.01 -6.63 -114.13
N GLU A 369 87.97 -7.44 -114.38
CA GLU A 369 87.72 -8.03 -115.70
C GLU A 369 87.28 -6.97 -116.74
N ILE A 370 86.52 -5.94 -116.33
CA ILE A 370 86.11 -4.84 -117.21
C ILE A 370 87.31 -3.95 -117.60
N GLU A 371 88.28 -3.75 -116.70
CA GLU A 371 89.50 -2.99 -117.03
C GLU A 371 90.45 -3.77 -117.96
N LYS A 372 90.57 -5.10 -117.80
CA LYS A 372 91.35 -5.95 -118.71
C LYS A 372 90.80 -5.98 -120.15
N ALA A 373 89.49 -5.84 -120.33
CA ALA A 373 88.86 -5.80 -121.64
C ALA A 373 89.06 -4.47 -122.41
N ARG A 374 89.57 -3.41 -121.76
CA ARG A 374 89.63 -2.06 -122.32
C ARG A 374 91.01 -1.60 -122.79
N GLY A 375 92.05 -2.42 -122.68
CA GLY A 375 93.42 -1.97 -122.91
C GLY A 375 94.33 -2.98 -123.57
N THR A 376 94.08 -3.37 -124.82
CA THR A 376 95.10 -3.36 -125.89
C THR A 376 94.47 -3.70 -127.25
N LYS A 377 94.42 -2.64 -128.08
CA LYS A 377 94.46 -2.69 -129.53
C LYS A 377 95.90 -2.83 -129.99
#